data_AF-A0A961BQN9-F1
#
_entry.id   AF-A0A961BQN9-F1
#
_cell.length_a   1.000
_cell.length_b   1.000
_cell.length_c   1.000
_cell.angle_alpha   90.00
_cell.angle_beta   90.00
_cell.angle_gamma   90.00
#
_symmetry.space_group_name_H-M   'P 1'
#
loop_
_entity.id
_entity.type
_entity.pdbx_description
1 polymer ?
#
loop_
_entity_poly.entity_id
_entity_poly.type
_entity_poly.pdbx_seq_one_letter_code
_entity_poly.pdbx_strand_id
1 'polypeptide(L)'
;SVRGGFKTLARATRLAAMDDLAGQFDDGEVERLVVDIPSMSMLSWEDLDEMSRSGVTVGSHGVHHELHNPAQPDDVLRDELKGSRDDIVRRLQVRCTTLAYPNGDYTSRSIELADEIGYRTAFTTEDGLATPDRRMLALPRISAPGTESGFIRALLAGTAAR
;
A
#
# COMPACT_ATOMS: atom_id res chain seq x y z
N SER A 1 -2.74 -18.14 -10.70
CA SER A 1 -2.43 -18.25 -9.26
C SER A 1 -3.68 -17.94 -8.47
N VAL A 2 -3.97 -18.69 -7.40
CA VAL A 2 -5.09 -18.42 -6.47
C VAL A 2 -5.07 -16.96 -5.99
N ARG A 3 -3.87 -16.40 -5.73
CA ARG A 3 -3.68 -14.98 -5.36
C ARG A 3 -4.22 -14.00 -6.40
N GLY A 4 -4.04 -14.29 -7.69
CA GLY A 4 -4.43 -13.38 -8.78
C GLY A 4 -5.95 -13.32 -8.97
N GLY A 5 -6.62 -14.47 -8.94
CA GLY A 5 -8.07 -14.55 -9.10
C GLY A 5 -8.85 -14.03 -7.88
N PHE A 6 -8.27 -14.13 -6.68
CA PHE A 6 -8.92 -13.64 -5.47
C PHE A 6 -9.05 -12.11 -5.44
N LYS A 7 -8.03 -11.39 -5.93
CA LYS A 7 -8.02 -9.92 -5.99
C LYS A 7 -8.95 -9.33 -7.05
N THR A 8 -9.42 -10.13 -8.01
CA THR A 8 -10.38 -9.68 -9.03
C THR A 8 -11.84 -9.83 -8.59
N LEU A 9 -12.08 -10.45 -7.43
CA LEU A 9 -13.42 -10.54 -6.85
C LEU A 9 -13.86 -9.17 -6.34
N ALA A 10 -15.18 -8.93 -6.36
CA ALA A 10 -15.75 -7.75 -5.72
C ALA A 10 -15.36 -7.71 -4.23
N ARG A 11 -15.07 -6.51 -3.70
CA ARG A 11 -14.63 -6.30 -2.32
C ARG A 11 -15.47 -7.07 -1.30
N ALA A 12 -16.79 -6.93 -1.37
CA ALA A 12 -17.70 -7.59 -0.43
C ALA A 12 -17.56 -9.12 -0.47
N THR A 13 -17.48 -9.72 -1.65
CA THR A 13 -17.28 -11.16 -1.83
C THR A 13 -15.92 -11.60 -1.30
N ARG A 14 -14.88 -10.81 -1.57
CA ARG A 14 -13.51 -11.08 -1.14
C ARG A 14 -13.40 -11.06 0.39
N LEU A 15 -13.94 -10.03 1.04
CA LEU A 15 -13.95 -9.92 2.51
C LEU A 15 -14.74 -11.07 3.14
N ALA A 16 -15.95 -11.37 2.64
CA ALA A 16 -16.74 -12.49 3.14
C ALA A 16 -16.00 -13.84 3.01
N ALA A 17 -15.27 -14.06 1.91
CA ALA A 17 -14.46 -15.27 1.73
C ALA A 17 -13.24 -15.30 2.66
N MET A 18 -12.64 -14.15 2.98
CA MET A 18 -11.57 -14.07 3.98
C MET A 18 -12.10 -14.39 5.39
N ASP A 19 -13.27 -13.85 5.74
CA ASP A 19 -13.92 -14.08 7.04
C ASP A 19 -14.34 -15.56 7.18
N ASP A 20 -14.93 -16.15 6.14
CA ASP A 20 -15.28 -17.58 6.12
C ASP A 20 -14.04 -18.46 6.28
N LEU A 21 -12.96 -18.15 5.56
CA LEU A 21 -11.70 -18.87 5.69
C LEU A 21 -11.12 -18.74 7.10
N ALA A 22 -11.13 -17.54 7.68
CA ALA A 22 -10.67 -17.32 9.05
C ALA A 22 -11.49 -18.11 10.07
N GLY A 23 -12.82 -18.19 9.88
CA GLY A 23 -13.73 -18.95 10.73
C GLY A 23 -13.60 -20.48 10.62
N GLN A 24 -12.81 -21.00 9.69
CA GLN A 24 -12.48 -22.44 9.61
C GLN A 24 -11.38 -22.86 10.58
N PHE A 25 -10.73 -21.92 11.26
CA PHE A 25 -9.67 -22.19 12.23
C PHE A 25 -10.18 -21.99 13.67
N ASP A 26 -9.49 -22.62 14.64
CA ASP A 26 -9.78 -22.43 16.05
C ASP A 26 -9.57 -20.98 16.49
N ASP A 27 -10.36 -20.52 17.47
CA ASP A 27 -10.15 -19.23 18.12
C ASP A 27 -8.68 -19.11 18.60
N GLY A 28 -8.00 -18.04 18.21
CA GLY A 28 -6.60 -17.81 18.56
C GLY A 28 -5.57 -18.41 17.60
N GLU A 29 -5.96 -19.19 16.59
CA GLU A 29 -5.00 -19.78 15.63
C GLU A 29 -4.28 -18.72 14.81
N VAL A 30 -4.98 -17.66 14.38
CA VAL A 30 -4.35 -16.55 13.65
C VAL A 30 -3.29 -15.88 14.52
N GLU A 31 -3.60 -15.62 15.78
CA GLU A 31 -2.69 -15.05 16.76
C GLU A 31 -1.47 -15.97 17.00
N ARG A 32 -1.67 -17.29 17.09
CA ARG A 32 -0.57 -18.26 17.17
C ARG A 32 0.33 -18.20 15.92
N LEU A 33 -0.25 -18.20 14.72
CA LEU A 33 0.51 -18.16 13.48
C LEU A 33 1.33 -16.86 13.33
N VAL A 34 0.81 -15.73 13.82
CA VAL A 34 1.54 -14.45 13.87
C VAL A 34 2.77 -14.54 14.79
N VAL A 35 2.66 -15.27 15.91
CA VAL A 35 3.81 -15.52 16.81
C VAL A 35 4.82 -16.47 16.18
N ASP A 36 4.35 -17.55 15.54
CA ASP A 36 5.22 -18.57 14.95
C ASP A 36 5.91 -18.10 13.66
N ILE A 37 5.31 -17.14 12.95
CA ILE A 37 5.82 -16.57 11.69
C ILE A 37 5.97 -15.05 11.84
N PRO A 38 6.90 -14.56 12.68
CA PRO A 38 7.02 -13.14 13.01
C PRO A 38 7.34 -12.26 11.79
N SER A 39 7.90 -12.85 10.72
CA SER A 39 8.15 -12.16 9.45
C SER A 39 6.87 -11.75 8.69
N MET A 40 5.71 -12.30 9.06
CA MET A 40 4.41 -11.97 8.48
C MET A 40 3.57 -11.05 9.38
N SER A 41 4.08 -10.66 10.55
CA SER A 41 3.38 -9.77 11.47
C SER A 41 3.27 -8.36 10.91
N MET A 42 2.08 -7.78 11.00
CA MET A 42 1.85 -6.37 10.71
C MET A 42 2.27 -5.51 11.90
N LEU A 43 2.72 -4.28 11.63
CA LEU A 43 2.99 -3.31 12.68
C LEU A 43 1.69 -2.92 13.40
N SER A 44 1.76 -2.81 14.72
CA SER A 44 0.68 -2.27 15.55
C SER A 44 0.64 -0.73 15.48
N TRP A 45 -0.42 -0.12 16.02
CA TRP A 45 -0.49 1.35 16.09
C TRP A 45 0.52 1.92 17.08
N GLU A 46 0.84 1.17 18.13
CA GLU A 46 1.88 1.49 19.11
C GLU A 46 3.26 1.50 18.44
N ASP A 47 3.58 0.48 17.62
CA ASP A 47 4.84 0.45 16.85
C ASP A 47 4.94 1.64 15.90
N LEU A 48 3.84 1.95 15.20
CA LEU A 48 3.80 3.08 14.26
C LEU A 48 3.94 4.44 14.96
N ASP A 49 3.38 4.62 16.14
CA ASP A 49 3.53 5.83 16.95
C ASP A 49 4.98 5.99 17.45
N GLU A 50 5.61 4.91 17.92
CA GLU A 50 7.03 4.91 18.29
C GLU A 50 7.91 5.30 17.10
N MET A 51 7.77 4.59 15.97
CA MET A 51 8.53 4.87 14.75
C MET A 51 8.33 6.30 14.26
N SER A 52 7.09 6.80 14.30
CA SER A 52 6.75 8.17 13.91
C SER A 52 7.46 9.20 14.78
N ARG A 53 7.53 8.98 16.10
CA ARG A 53 8.26 9.86 17.03
C ARG A 53 9.77 9.80 16.83
N SER A 54 10.30 8.69 16.32
CA SER A 54 11.70 8.53 15.94
C SER A 54 12.05 9.11 14.56
N GLY A 55 11.10 9.76 13.88
CA GLY A 55 11.34 10.45 12.61
C GLY A 55 10.98 9.65 11.36
N VAL A 56 10.37 8.48 11.50
CA VAL A 56 9.83 7.73 10.35
C VAL A 56 8.52 8.37 9.90
N THR A 57 8.35 8.56 8.58
CA THR A 57 7.07 9.03 8.04
C THR A 57 6.17 7.83 7.74
N VAL A 58 4.97 7.81 8.31
CA VAL A 58 3.93 6.81 8.02
C VAL A 58 3.04 7.31 6.88
N GLY A 59 3.11 6.63 5.73
CA GLY A 59 2.28 6.87 4.55
C GLY A 59 1.11 5.90 4.44
N SER A 60 0.13 6.24 3.60
CA SER A 60 -1.04 5.41 3.33
C SER A 60 -0.75 4.32 2.28
N HIS A 61 -1.44 3.18 2.39
CA HIS A 61 -1.30 2.06 1.45
C HIS A 61 -2.63 1.33 1.16
N GLY A 62 -3.75 2.07 1.17
CA GLY A 62 -5.09 1.47 1.09
C GLY A 62 -5.58 0.96 2.45
N VAL A 63 -6.84 0.50 2.50
CA VAL A 63 -7.45 -0.08 3.70
C VAL A 63 -7.46 -1.60 3.60
N HIS A 64 -7.93 -2.13 2.47
CA HIS A 64 -8.05 -3.57 2.21
C HIS A 64 -7.14 -4.05 1.07
N HIS A 65 -6.21 -3.19 0.64
CA HIS A 65 -5.24 -3.46 -0.41
C HIS A 65 -5.94 -3.83 -1.74
N GLU A 66 -7.00 -3.08 -2.10
CA GLU A 66 -7.74 -3.30 -3.33
C GLU A 66 -6.91 -3.00 -4.58
N LEU A 67 -7.34 -3.56 -5.72
CA LEU A 67 -6.77 -3.20 -7.01
C LEU A 67 -7.26 -1.82 -7.45
N HIS A 68 -6.35 -1.00 -7.96
CA HIS A 68 -6.69 0.26 -8.60
C HIS A 68 -6.74 0.06 -10.11
N ASN A 69 -7.87 -0.46 -10.59
CA ASN A 69 -8.10 -0.76 -12.02
C ASN A 69 -9.41 -0.13 -12.52
N PRO A 70 -9.66 -0.09 -13.84
CA PRO A 70 -10.86 0.57 -14.40
C PRO A 70 -12.20 -0.09 -14.04
N ALA A 71 -12.21 -1.34 -13.57
CA ALA A 71 -13.41 -2.04 -13.14
C ALA A 71 -13.76 -1.75 -11.67
N GLN A 72 -12.86 -1.11 -10.93
CA GLN A 72 -13.09 -0.82 -9.51
C GLN A 72 -14.06 0.36 -9.35
N PRO A 73 -15.11 0.20 -8.53
CA PRO A 73 -16.03 1.30 -8.23
C PRO A 73 -15.36 2.50 -7.55
N ASP A 74 -15.84 3.69 -7.89
CA ASP A 74 -15.31 4.98 -7.39
C ASP A 74 -15.39 5.12 -5.87
N ASP A 75 -16.46 4.64 -5.27
CA ASP A 75 -16.67 4.64 -3.82
C ASP A 75 -15.67 3.72 -3.11
N VAL A 76 -15.36 2.56 -3.70
CA VAL A 76 -14.33 1.66 -3.18
C VAL A 76 -12.95 2.29 -3.27
N LEU A 77 -12.60 2.88 -4.41
CA LEU A 77 -11.32 3.60 -4.57
C LEU A 77 -11.19 4.75 -3.56
N ARG A 78 -12.26 5.53 -3.39
CA ARG A 78 -12.28 6.64 -2.44
C ARG A 78 -12.15 6.16 -0.99
N ASP A 79 -12.80 5.06 -0.62
CA ASP A 79 -12.68 4.47 0.72
C ASP A 79 -11.25 3.97 0.99
N GLU A 80 -10.65 3.27 0.04
CA GLU A 80 -9.26 2.77 0.17
C GLU A 80 -8.27 3.91 0.39
N LEU A 81 -8.42 5.00 -0.37
CA LEU A 81 -7.56 6.16 -0.26
C LEU A 81 -7.86 6.95 1.02
N LYS A 82 -9.09 7.43 1.17
CA LYS A 82 -9.46 8.36 2.25
C LYS A 82 -9.49 7.67 3.61
N GLY A 83 -10.01 6.46 3.70
CA GLY A 83 -10.09 5.70 4.96
C GLY A 83 -8.71 5.45 5.55
N SER A 84 -7.77 4.97 4.72
CA SER A 84 -6.39 4.72 5.13
C SER A 84 -5.68 5.99 5.62
N ARG A 85 -5.84 7.09 4.88
CA ARG A 85 -5.32 8.41 5.29
C ARG A 85 -5.90 8.86 6.63
N ASP A 86 -7.22 8.79 6.77
CA ASP A 86 -7.93 9.30 7.94
C ASP A 86 -7.64 8.48 9.19
N ASP A 87 -7.47 7.17 9.07
CA ASP A 87 -7.02 6.32 10.18
C ASP A 87 -5.63 6.70 10.67
N ILE A 88 -4.68 6.93 9.76
CA ILE A 88 -3.33 7.39 10.11
C ILE A 88 -3.41 8.75 10.82
N VAL A 89 -4.15 9.71 10.26
CA VAL A 89 -4.31 11.05 10.85
C VAL A 89 -4.94 10.97 12.24
N ARG A 90 -5.98 10.16 12.40
CA ARG A 90 -6.71 9.99 13.65
C ARG A 90 -5.89 9.26 14.71
N ARG A 91 -5.15 8.21 14.35
CA ARG A 91 -4.43 7.37 15.32
C ARG A 91 -3.09 7.96 15.73
N LEU A 92 -2.36 8.53 14.77
CA LEU A 92 -1.01 9.04 14.99
C LEU A 92 -0.96 10.56 15.21
N GLN A 93 -2.08 11.27 15.00
CA GLN A 93 -2.18 12.72 15.14
C GLN A 93 -1.16 13.48 14.26
N VAL A 94 -0.80 12.91 13.11
CA VAL A 94 0.09 13.50 12.10
C VAL A 94 -0.63 13.71 10.78
N ARG A 95 -0.08 14.55 9.90
CA ARG A 95 -0.59 14.67 8.52
C ARG A 95 -0.11 13.49 7.68
N CYS A 96 -1.04 12.81 7.01
CA CYS A 96 -0.71 11.83 5.98
C CYS A 96 -0.88 12.50 4.60
N THR A 97 0.25 12.74 3.90
CA THR A 97 0.25 13.37 2.56
C THR A 97 0.88 12.48 1.48
N THR A 98 1.18 11.23 1.82
CA THR A 98 1.93 10.30 0.97
C THR A 98 1.18 8.99 0.86
N LEU A 99 1.11 8.45 -0.35
CA LEU A 99 0.46 7.18 -0.69
C LEU A 99 1.45 6.23 -1.36
N ALA A 100 1.32 4.94 -1.16
CA ALA A 100 1.81 3.92 -2.09
C ALA A 100 0.60 3.18 -2.64
N TYR A 101 0.48 3.06 -3.97
CA TYR A 101 -0.64 2.29 -4.52
C TYR A 101 -0.43 0.79 -4.27
N PRO A 102 -1.45 0.04 -3.81
CA PRO A 102 -1.43 -1.42 -3.74
C PRO A 102 -0.92 -2.08 -5.02
N ASN A 103 0.12 -2.91 -4.93
CA ASN A 103 0.87 -3.50 -6.06
C ASN A 103 1.51 -2.50 -7.06
N GLY A 104 1.36 -1.19 -6.82
CA GLY A 104 1.69 -0.13 -7.79
C GLY A 104 0.65 0.04 -8.90
N ASP A 105 -0.51 -0.61 -8.79
CA ASP A 105 -1.61 -0.44 -9.75
C ASP A 105 -2.21 0.96 -9.58
N TYR A 106 -2.53 1.65 -10.67
CA TYR A 106 -3.22 2.93 -10.62
C TYR A 106 -3.98 3.20 -11.91
N THR A 107 -4.96 4.11 -11.84
CA THR A 107 -5.67 4.65 -13.00
C THR A 107 -5.66 6.18 -12.94
N SER A 108 -6.02 6.84 -14.05
CA SER A 108 -6.26 8.30 -14.03
C SER A 108 -7.27 8.68 -12.95
N ARG A 109 -8.32 7.87 -12.76
CA ARG A 109 -9.33 8.14 -11.75
C ARG A 109 -8.79 8.02 -10.32
N SER A 110 -7.93 7.03 -10.07
CA SER A 110 -7.26 6.91 -8.76
C SER A 110 -6.34 8.09 -8.46
N ILE A 111 -5.66 8.64 -9.49
CA ILE A 111 -4.83 9.84 -9.36
C ILE A 111 -5.69 11.07 -9.03
N GLU A 112 -6.80 11.27 -9.75
CA GLU A 112 -7.74 12.37 -9.49
C GLU A 112 -8.29 12.31 -8.06
N LEU A 113 -8.74 11.13 -7.61
CA LEU A 113 -9.23 10.93 -6.25
C LEU A 113 -8.11 11.19 -5.21
N ALA A 114 -6.88 10.77 -5.48
CA ALA A 114 -5.76 11.02 -4.58
C ALA A 114 -5.47 12.52 -4.44
N ASP A 115 -5.57 13.29 -5.53
CA ASP A 115 -5.45 14.75 -5.53
C ASP A 115 -6.59 15.41 -4.75
N GLU A 116 -7.85 15.02 -5.03
CA GLU A 116 -9.06 15.50 -4.32
C GLU A 116 -8.97 15.29 -2.80
N ILE A 117 -8.42 14.16 -2.37
CA ILE A 117 -8.25 13.79 -0.94
C ILE A 117 -7.10 14.60 -0.29
N GLY A 118 -6.19 15.16 -1.09
CA GLY A 118 -5.08 15.99 -0.64
C GLY A 118 -3.77 15.24 -0.41
N TYR A 119 -3.55 14.12 -1.10
CA TYR A 119 -2.20 13.56 -1.20
C TYR A 119 -1.30 14.50 -2.01
N ARG A 120 -0.02 14.57 -1.63
CA ARG A 120 1.01 15.35 -2.34
C ARG A 120 1.95 14.47 -3.14
N THR A 121 2.16 13.25 -2.67
CA THR A 121 2.95 12.24 -3.38
C THR A 121 2.26 10.89 -3.35
N ALA A 122 2.38 10.14 -4.45
CA ALA A 122 1.97 8.74 -4.49
C ALA A 122 2.98 7.90 -5.28
N PHE A 123 3.29 6.71 -4.77
CA PHE A 123 4.32 5.83 -5.33
C PHE A 123 3.72 4.62 -6.05
N THR A 124 4.30 4.27 -7.19
CA THR A 124 3.98 3.08 -7.98
C THR A 124 5.06 2.00 -7.78
N THR A 125 4.98 0.92 -8.56
CA THR A 125 6.05 -0.10 -8.68
C THR A 125 6.78 0.00 -10.02
N GLU A 126 6.51 1.05 -10.81
CA GLU A 126 7.26 1.34 -12.03
C GLU A 126 8.72 1.59 -11.67
N ASP A 127 9.63 0.89 -12.35
CA ASP A 127 11.07 1.05 -12.14
C ASP A 127 11.55 2.38 -12.69
N GLY A 128 12.19 3.19 -11.84
CA GLY A 128 12.82 4.43 -12.29
C GLY A 128 13.11 5.43 -11.19
N LEU A 129 13.82 6.49 -11.58
CA LEU A 129 14.08 7.64 -10.72
C LEU A 129 12.94 8.64 -10.82
N ALA A 130 12.45 9.07 -9.66
CA ALA A 130 11.60 10.25 -9.57
C ALA A 130 12.38 11.50 -10.02
N THR A 131 11.76 12.31 -10.89
CA THR A 131 12.30 13.60 -11.34
C THR A 131 11.27 14.70 -11.08
N PRO A 132 11.69 15.97 -10.88
CA PRO A 132 10.77 17.06 -10.47
C PRO A 132 9.66 17.39 -11.48
N ASP A 133 9.80 16.95 -12.73
CA ASP A 133 8.84 17.07 -13.83
C ASP A 133 7.82 15.91 -13.90
N ARG A 134 7.94 14.89 -13.03
CA ARG A 134 7.07 13.71 -13.04
C ARG A 134 5.75 13.97 -12.32
N ARG A 135 4.77 13.14 -12.65
CA ARG A 135 3.48 13.05 -11.97
C ARG A 135 3.70 12.74 -10.49
N MET A 136 3.62 13.73 -9.61
CA MET A 136 3.87 13.59 -8.17
C MET A 136 2.97 12.53 -7.51
N LEU A 137 1.81 12.27 -8.11
CA LEU A 137 0.86 11.23 -7.69
C LEU A 137 1.01 9.90 -8.46
N ALA A 138 2.14 9.70 -9.13
CA ALA A 138 2.54 8.43 -9.75
C ALA A 138 4.08 8.39 -9.90
N LEU A 139 4.78 8.49 -8.76
CA LEU A 139 6.23 8.46 -8.69
C LEU A 139 6.75 7.02 -8.84
N PRO A 140 7.72 6.77 -9.75
CA PRO A 140 8.38 5.48 -9.84
C PRO A 140 9.26 5.23 -8.61
N ARG A 141 9.63 3.96 -8.40
CA ARG A 141 10.55 3.54 -7.33
C ARG A 141 11.68 2.71 -7.90
N ILE A 142 12.76 2.57 -7.13
CA ILE A 142 13.81 1.59 -7.40
C ILE A 142 13.55 0.40 -6.51
N SER A 143 13.36 -0.78 -7.11
CA SER A 143 13.26 -2.02 -6.35
C SER A 143 14.57 -2.30 -5.60
N ALA A 144 14.46 -2.70 -4.33
CA ALA A 144 15.59 -3.13 -3.52
C ALA A 144 15.56 -4.66 -3.39
N PRO A 145 16.23 -5.42 -4.29
CA PRO A 145 16.11 -6.88 -4.37
C PRO A 145 16.85 -7.63 -3.25
N GLY A 146 17.12 -6.99 -2.12
CA GLY A 146 17.74 -7.60 -0.95
C GLY A 146 19.25 -7.84 -1.02
N THR A 147 19.93 -7.48 -2.11
CA THR A 147 21.40 -7.51 -2.21
C THR A 147 21.94 -6.14 -2.59
N GLU A 148 23.08 -5.75 -2.01
CA GLU A 148 23.76 -4.48 -2.32
C GLU A 148 24.06 -4.37 -3.82
N SER A 149 24.64 -5.41 -4.43
CA SER A 149 24.92 -5.43 -5.86
C SER A 149 23.66 -5.38 -6.73
N GLY A 150 22.55 -5.96 -6.27
CA GLY A 150 21.26 -5.86 -6.94
C GLY A 150 20.69 -4.46 -6.89
N PHE A 151 20.77 -3.81 -5.72
CA PHE A 151 20.34 -2.42 -5.54
C PHE A 151 21.17 -1.44 -6.39
N ILE A 152 22.50 -1.57 -6.41
CA ILE A 152 23.38 -0.74 -7.25
C ILE A 152 23.02 -0.90 -8.74
N ARG A 153 22.78 -2.14 -9.20
CA ARG A 153 22.35 -2.39 -10.59
C ARG A 153 21.01 -1.73 -10.90
N ALA A 154 20.02 -1.83 -10.01
CA ALA A 154 18.72 -1.19 -10.19
C ALA A 154 18.85 0.35 -10.24
N LEU A 155 19.69 0.93 -9.39
CA LEU A 155 19.99 2.36 -9.40
C LEU A 155 20.63 2.82 -10.71
N LEU A 156 21.62 2.08 -11.23
CA LEU A 156 22.30 2.38 -12.49
C LEU A 156 21.38 2.20 -13.71
N ALA A 157 20.48 1.22 -13.69
CA ALA A 157 19.47 1.07 -14.74
C ALA A 157 18.48 2.24 -14.74
N GLY A 158 18.05 2.69 -13.55
CA GLY A 158 17.13 3.83 -13.40
C GLY A 158 17.74 5.18 -13.82
N THR A 159 19.06 5.35 -13.76
CA THR A 159 19.74 6.55 -14.28
C THR A 159 19.91 6.53 -15.80
N ALA A 160 20.07 5.35 -16.41
CA ALA A 160 20.26 5.18 -17.85
C ALA A 160 18.95 5.33 -18.67
N ALA A 161 17.79 5.18 -18.03
CA ALA A 161 16.47 5.34 -18.65
C ALA A 161 15.98 6.81 -18.74
N ARG A 162 16.90 7.79 -18.66
CA ARG A 162 16.62 9.23 -18.75
C ARG A 162 16.71 9.75 -20.18
#